data_AF-A0A397PA63-F1
#
_entry.id   AF-A0A397PA63-F1
#
_cell.length_a   1.000
_cell.length_b   1.000
_cell.length_c   1.000
_cell.angle_alpha   90.00
_cell.angle_beta   90.00
_cell.angle_gamma   90.00
#
_symmetry.space_group_name_H-M   'P 1'
#
loop_
_entity.id
_entity.type
_entity.pdbx_description
1 polymer ?
#
loop_
_entity_poly.entity_id
_entity_poly.type
_entity_poly.pdbx_seq_one_letter_code
_entity_poly.pdbx_strand_id
1 'polypeptide(L)'
;MTPWTWWAGYSSDVEGDGTYCIGEFDTRAEAIAAGLNDTLRGETFHIIEARSSTDRRHEGADTIPFVRMRHHEIITNGPRS
;
A
#
# COMPACT_ATOMS: atom_id res chain seq x y z
N MET A 1 15.28 -8.72 6.51
CA MET A 1 14.07 -8.53 5.69
C MET A 1 12.86 -8.76 6.56
N THR A 2 11.85 -7.93 6.44
CA THR A 2 10.61 -8.07 7.22
C THR A 2 9.80 -9.30 6.77
N PRO A 3 8.84 -9.75 7.58
CA PRO A 3 7.74 -10.59 7.12
C PRO A 3 7.04 -9.99 5.91
N TRP A 4 6.23 -10.81 5.22
CA TRP A 4 5.34 -10.28 4.20
C TRP A 4 4.24 -9.45 4.88
N THR A 5 4.07 -8.22 4.40
CA THR A 5 3.12 -7.25 4.95
C THR A 5 2.35 -6.65 3.78
N TRP A 6 1.07 -6.36 3.99
CA TRP A 6 0.23 -5.70 3.01
C TRP A 6 0.31 -4.20 3.18
N TRP A 7 0.45 -3.48 2.06
CA TRP A 7 0.55 -2.03 2.03
C TRP A 7 -0.58 -1.48 1.18
N ALA A 8 -1.19 -0.38 1.58
CA ALA A 8 -2.21 0.33 0.82
C ALA A 8 -1.74 1.76 0.48
N GLY A 9 -2.08 2.25 -0.70
CA GLY A 9 -1.73 3.59 -1.16
C GLY A 9 -2.76 4.17 -2.12
N TYR A 10 -2.93 5.48 -2.10
CA TYR A 10 -3.76 6.16 -3.10
C TYR A 10 -3.18 5.96 -4.50
N SER A 11 -4.03 5.79 -5.52
CA SER A 11 -3.54 5.65 -6.90
C SER A 11 -2.66 6.83 -7.32
N SER A 12 -2.98 8.07 -6.91
CA SER A 12 -2.18 9.26 -7.25
C SER A 12 -0.73 9.16 -6.76
N ASP A 13 -0.54 8.64 -5.55
CA ASP A 13 0.76 8.63 -4.88
C ASP A 13 1.57 7.43 -5.36
N VAL A 14 0.92 6.25 -5.45
CA VAL A 14 1.58 5.05 -5.97
C VAL A 14 1.99 5.20 -7.44
N GLU A 15 1.19 5.87 -8.27
CA GLU A 15 1.58 6.15 -9.66
C GLU A 15 2.60 7.29 -9.78
N GLY A 16 2.56 8.27 -8.87
CA GLY A 16 3.46 9.42 -8.87
C GLY A 16 4.88 9.08 -8.41
N ASP A 17 5.02 8.49 -7.22
CA ASP A 17 6.31 8.20 -6.59
C ASP A 17 6.43 6.79 -5.99
N GLY A 18 5.39 5.97 -6.11
CA GLY A 18 5.39 4.59 -5.60
C GLY A 18 5.09 4.46 -4.12
N THR A 19 4.58 5.52 -3.47
CA THR A 19 4.34 5.54 -2.02
C THR A 19 3.02 4.89 -1.65
N TYR A 20 3.08 3.92 -0.72
CA TYR A 20 1.91 3.29 -0.10
C TYR A 20 1.60 3.97 1.24
N CYS A 21 0.96 5.14 1.16
CA CYS A 21 0.75 6.06 2.28
C CYS A 21 -0.52 5.81 3.12
N ILE A 22 -1.44 4.94 2.68
CA ILE A 22 -2.68 4.64 3.44
C ILE A 22 -2.35 3.80 4.68
N GLY A 23 -1.40 2.86 4.55
CA GLY A 23 -0.89 2.12 5.71
C GLY A 23 -0.28 0.75 5.40
N GLU A 24 0.24 0.12 6.46
CA GLU A 24 0.74 -1.25 6.48
C GLU A 24 -0.16 -2.15 7.36
N PHE A 25 -0.39 -3.38 6.92
CA PHE A 25 -1.38 -4.30 7.49
C PHE A 25 -0.89 -5.75 7.43
N ASP A 26 -1.36 -6.56 8.38
CA ASP A 26 -1.00 -7.98 8.45
C ASP A 26 -1.71 -8.80 7.36
N THR A 27 -2.91 -8.38 6.95
CA THR A 27 -3.73 -9.13 5.99
C THR A 27 -4.19 -8.30 4.80
N ARG A 28 -4.45 -8.99 3.67
CA ARG A 28 -5.06 -8.40 2.47
C ARG A 28 -6.40 -7.74 2.79
N ALA A 29 -7.22 -8.38 3.63
CA ALA A 29 -8.57 -7.90 3.94
C ALA A 29 -8.53 -6.56 4.70
N GLU A 30 -7.58 -6.40 5.62
CA GLU A 30 -7.37 -5.13 6.35
C GLU A 30 -6.89 -4.03 5.41
N ALA A 31 -5.95 -4.32 4.50
CA ALA A 31 -5.48 -3.34 3.51
C ALA A 31 -6.61 -2.87 2.58
N ILE A 32 -7.50 -3.78 2.18
CA ILE A 32 -8.71 -3.43 1.40
C ILE A 32 -9.66 -2.58 2.22
N ALA A 33 -9.95 -2.98 3.45
CA ALA A 33 -10.85 -2.24 4.32
C ALA A 33 -10.36 -0.81 4.59
N ALA A 34 -9.04 -0.65 4.80
CA ALA A 34 -8.41 0.65 4.95
C ALA A 34 -8.56 1.49 3.67
N GLY A 35 -8.17 0.95 2.51
CA GLY A 35 -8.30 1.68 1.24
C GLY A 35 -9.75 2.07 0.89
N LEU A 36 -10.73 1.21 1.18
CA LEU A 36 -12.15 1.53 1.00
C LEU A 36 -12.66 2.61 1.97
N ASN A 37 -12.11 2.69 3.17
CA ASN A 37 -12.46 3.71 4.16
C ASN A 37 -11.81 5.07 3.83
N ASP A 38 -10.62 5.05 3.25
CA ASP A 38 -9.78 6.23 3.07
C ASP A 38 -9.95 6.90 1.69
N THR A 39 -10.56 6.20 0.73
CA THR A 39 -10.90 6.75 -0.59
C THR A 39 -12.37 7.11 -0.70
N LEU A 40 -12.69 8.00 -1.64
CA LEU A 40 -14.07 8.32 -2.01
C LEU A 40 -14.64 7.28 -2.99
N ARG A 41 -15.97 7.23 -3.10
CA ARG A 41 -16.62 6.36 -4.07
C ARG A 41 -16.19 6.69 -5.51
N GLY A 42 -15.89 5.65 -6.27
CA GLY A 42 -15.40 5.75 -7.65
C GLY A 42 -13.91 6.04 -7.78
N GLU A 43 -13.20 6.35 -6.68
CA GLU A 43 -11.74 6.44 -6.67
C GLU A 43 -11.09 5.07 -6.61
N THR A 44 -9.80 5.03 -6.91
CA THR A 44 -8.98 3.81 -6.89
C THR A 44 -7.84 3.94 -5.90
N PHE A 45 -7.48 2.80 -5.31
CA PHE A 45 -6.29 2.64 -4.47
C PHE A 45 -5.58 1.35 -4.84
N HIS A 46 -4.29 1.28 -4.50
CA HIS A 46 -3.46 0.13 -4.75
C HIS A 46 -3.23 -0.60 -3.43
N ILE A 47 -3.17 -1.92 -3.49
CA ILE A 47 -2.63 -2.74 -2.40
C ILE A 47 -1.53 -3.64 -2.93
N ILE A 48 -0.52 -3.90 -2.12
CA ILE A 48 0.58 -4.80 -2.48
C ILE A 48 1.06 -5.56 -1.27
N GLU A 49 1.52 -6.79 -1.47
CA GLU A 49 2.21 -7.55 -0.44
C GLU A 49 3.72 -7.40 -0.66
N ALA A 50 4.42 -6.80 0.31
CA ALA A 50 5.84 -6.48 0.17
C ALA A 50 6.65 -6.90 1.41
N ARG A 51 7.95 -7.10 1.19
CA ARG A 51 8.96 -7.16 2.25
C ARG A 51 9.85 -5.95 2.14
N SER A 52 10.04 -5.24 3.24
CA SER A 52 10.92 -4.10 3.34
C SER A 52 12.30 -4.48 3.89
N SER A 53 13.25 -3.56 3.71
CA SER A 53 14.57 -3.68 4.31
C SER A 53 14.48 -3.49 5.82
N THR A 54 15.19 -4.33 6.57
CA THR A 54 15.42 -4.15 8.02
C THR A 54 16.76 -3.45 8.28
N ASP A 55 17.40 -2.90 7.24
CA ASP A 55 18.69 -2.21 7.37
C ASP A 55 18.46 -0.85 8.04
N ARG A 56 19.17 -0.62 9.15
CA ARG A 56 19.12 0.59 9.97
C ARG A 56 19.48 1.86 9.22
N ARG A 57 20.13 1.76 8.05
CA ARG A 57 20.40 2.93 7.20
C ARG A 57 19.15 3.63 6.67
N HIS A 58 18.01 2.93 6.68
CA HIS A 58 16.71 3.48 6.30
C HIS A 58 15.85 3.86 7.53
N GLU A 59 16.39 3.72 8.74
CA GLU A 59 15.73 4.09 9.99
C GLU A 59 15.65 5.63 10.06
N GLY A 60 14.46 6.19 9.82
CA GLY A 60 14.22 7.63 9.71
C GLY A 60 14.07 8.18 8.28
N ALA A 61 14.04 7.33 7.26
CA ALA A 61 13.68 7.74 5.91
C ALA A 61 12.16 7.98 5.79
N ASP A 62 11.76 8.99 5.01
CA ASP A 62 10.35 9.30 4.74
C ASP A 62 9.64 8.17 3.97
N THR A 63 10.40 7.27 3.35
CA THR A 63 9.90 6.12 2.59
C THR A 63 10.65 4.85 2.97
N ILE A 64 9.89 3.76 3.12
CA ILE A 64 10.43 2.43 3.41
C ILE A 64 10.57 1.68 2.08
N PRO A 65 11.80 1.38 1.62
CA PRO A 65 11.98 0.72 0.33
C PRO A 65 11.55 -0.75 0.38
N PHE A 66 10.68 -1.14 -0.56
CA PHE A 66 10.33 -2.53 -0.79
C PHE A 66 11.49 -3.27 -1.47
N VAL A 67 11.92 -4.37 -0.88
CA VAL A 67 13.00 -5.23 -1.40
C VAL A 67 12.44 -6.37 -2.23
N ARG A 68 11.21 -6.84 -1.90
CA ARG A 68 10.45 -7.82 -2.66
C ARG A 68 8.98 -7.45 -2.64
N MET A 69 8.28 -7.72 -3.74
CA MET A 69 6.87 -7.44 -3.92
C MET A 69 6.16 -8.64 -4.56
N ARG A 70 4.89 -8.85 -4.20
CA ARG A 70 3.96 -9.79 -4.84
C ARG A 70 2.52 -9.32 -4.65
N HIS A 71 1.58 -9.94 -5.37
CA HIS A 71 0.13 -9.69 -5.24
C HIS A 71 -0.24 -8.19 -5.28
N HIS A 72 0.20 -7.49 -6.33
CA HIS A 72 -0.21 -6.10 -6.56
C HIS A 72 -1.62 -6.07 -7.16
N GLU A 73 -2.50 -5.28 -6.55
CA GLU A 73 -3.88 -5.11 -6.97
C GLU A 73 -4.28 -3.63 -7.00
N ILE A 74 -5.16 -3.30 -7.92
CA ILE A 74 -5.79 -1.97 -8.04
C ILE A 74 -7.29 -2.17 -7.82
N ILE A 75 -7.85 -1.45 -6.85
CA ILE A 75 -9.22 -1.64 -6.38
C ILE A 75 -9.98 -0.33 -6.51
N THR A 76 -11.20 -0.38 -7.04
CA THR A 76 -12.12 0.76 -7.09
C THR A 76 -13.07 0.73 -5.90
N ASN A 77 -13.25 1.86 -5.23
CA ASN A 77 -14.21 2.01 -4.13
C ASN A 77 -15.65 2.13 -4.66
N GLY A 78 -16.28 0.97 -4.85
CA GLY A 78 -17.65 0.90 -5.36
C GLY A 78 -17.80 1.37 -6.82
N PRO A 79 -19.03 1.41 -7.35
CA PRO A 79 -19.28 1.85 -8.72
C PRO A 79 -19.06 3.36 -8.86
N ARG A 80 -18.49 3.79 -10.00
CA ARG A 80 -18.50 5.21 -10.41
C ARG A 80 -19.95 5.65 -10.57
N SER A 81 -20.39 6.61 -9.76
CA SER A 81 -21.71 7.25 -9.86
C SER A 81 -21.87 8.05 -11.14
#